data_AF-A0A6L9SFV1-F1
#
_entry.id   AF-A0A6L9SFV1-F1
#
_cell.length_a   1.000
_cell.length_b   1.000
_cell.length_c   1.000
_cell.angle_alpha   90.00
_cell.angle_beta   90.00
_cell.angle_gamma   90.00
#
_symmetry.space_group_name_H-M   'P 1'
#
loop_
_entity.id
_entity.type
_entity.pdbx_description
1 polymer ?
#
loop_
_entity_poly.entity_id
_entity_poly.type
_entity_poly.pdbx_seq_one_letter_code
_entity_poly.pdbx_strand_id
1 'polypeptide(L)'
;MRRTRVFCPSLRGRRDPALRREFGLQRLAGSTRAQIMRMVGMEGVFVAVTGVVLGSIASIGIVVPVSLKRLDSVVPAGSPLIYAATAGPAVLLTLSATLLPAWRATRGQPAESAVAIE
;
A
#
# COMPACT_ATOMS: atom_id res chain seq x y z
N MET A 1 -56.46 -13.74 -40.58
CA MET A 1 -56.43 -13.05 -39.27
C MET A 1 -55.43 -13.74 -38.35
N ARG A 2 -54.73 -12.95 -37.51
CA ARG A 2 -53.76 -13.31 -36.44
C ARG A 2 -52.32 -13.67 -36.86
N ARG A 3 -51.56 -12.59 -37.16
CA ARG A 3 -50.18 -12.44 -36.68
C ARG A 3 -50.22 -11.97 -35.23
N THR A 4 -49.57 -12.67 -34.31
CA THR A 4 -49.06 -12.05 -33.08
C THR A 4 -47.71 -12.68 -32.76
N ARG A 5 -46.65 -11.99 -33.19
CA ARG A 5 -45.31 -12.13 -32.64
C ARG A 5 -45.37 -11.62 -31.20
N VAL A 6 -45.12 -12.47 -30.22
CA VAL A 6 -44.76 -12.00 -28.88
C VAL A 6 -43.28 -11.63 -28.95
N PHE A 7 -43.06 -10.35 -29.20
CA PHE A 7 -41.77 -9.67 -29.10
C PHE A 7 -41.76 -8.96 -27.75
N CYS A 8 -40.87 -9.36 -26.85
CA CYS A 8 -40.53 -8.52 -25.70
C CYS A 8 -39.02 -8.57 -25.44
N PRO A 9 -38.25 -7.62 -26.00
CA PRO A 9 -36.92 -7.31 -25.52
C PRO A 9 -36.85 -5.82 -25.16
N SER A 10 -36.89 -5.47 -23.87
CA SER A 10 -36.41 -4.14 -23.43
C SER A 10 -36.25 -4.02 -21.91
N LEU A 11 -35.17 -4.60 -21.36
CA LEU A 11 -34.53 -4.02 -20.18
C LEU A 11 -33.37 -3.13 -20.65
N ARG A 12 -33.73 -2.04 -21.32
CA ARG A 12 -32.80 -0.99 -21.73
C ARG A 12 -32.74 0.07 -20.63
N GLY A 13 -31.68 -0.02 -19.83
CA GLY A 13 -31.01 1.05 -19.10
C GLY A 13 -31.85 2.21 -18.58
N ARG A 14 -32.26 2.14 -17.29
CA ARG A 14 -32.32 3.34 -16.45
C ARG A 14 -30.89 3.78 -16.19
N ARG A 15 -30.38 4.67 -17.04
CA ARG A 15 -29.16 5.43 -16.73
C ARG A 15 -29.60 6.61 -15.89
N ASP A 16 -29.56 6.44 -14.57
CA ASP A 16 -29.85 7.55 -13.65
C ASP A 16 -28.70 8.57 -13.74
N PRO A 17 -28.96 9.81 -14.22
CA PRO A 17 -27.93 10.84 -14.35
C PRO A 17 -27.40 11.31 -12.98
N ALA A 18 -28.03 10.90 -11.88
CA ALA A 18 -27.60 11.16 -10.51
C ALA A 18 -26.26 10.47 -10.17
N LEU A 19 -26.04 9.21 -10.61
CA LEU A 19 -24.76 8.51 -10.38
C LEU A 19 -23.58 9.25 -11.02
N ARG A 20 -23.80 9.87 -12.18
CA ARG A 20 -22.74 10.63 -12.89
C ARG A 20 -22.33 11.91 -12.15
N ARG A 21 -23.24 12.51 -11.39
CA ARG A 21 -22.95 13.68 -10.53
C ARG A 21 -22.22 13.26 -9.25
N GLU A 22 -22.56 12.11 -8.69
CA GLU A 22 -21.84 11.47 -7.58
C GLU A 22 -20.40 11.10 -8.00
N PHE A 23 -20.22 10.50 -9.18
CA PHE A 23 -18.90 10.19 -9.75
C PHE A 23 -18.09 11.44 -10.14
N GLY A 24 -18.76 12.53 -10.52
CA GLY A 24 -18.11 13.82 -10.77
C GLY A 24 -17.55 14.48 -9.49
N LEU A 25 -18.23 14.29 -8.35
CA LEU A 25 -17.77 14.76 -7.03
C LEU A 25 -16.65 13.89 -6.45
N GLN A 26 -16.64 12.58 -6.73
CA GLN A 26 -15.49 11.72 -6.42
C GLN A 26 -14.27 12.02 -7.31
N ARG A 27 -14.50 12.44 -8.56
CA ARG A 27 -13.44 12.89 -9.49
C ARG A 27 -12.85 14.25 -9.11
N LEU A 28 -13.57 15.03 -8.29
CA LEU A 28 -13.12 16.27 -7.65
C LEU A 28 -12.32 16.04 -6.37
N ALA A 29 -12.03 14.79 -5.97
CA ALA A 29 -11.08 14.54 -4.89
C ALA A 29 -9.69 15.14 -5.16
N GLY A 30 -9.39 15.55 -6.41
CA GLY A 30 -8.33 16.51 -6.73
C GLY A 30 -6.95 16.11 -6.21
N SER A 31 -6.78 14.84 -5.85
CA SER A 31 -5.64 14.42 -5.07
C SER A 31 -4.49 14.40 -6.06
N THR A 32 -3.62 15.39 -5.93
CA THR A 32 -2.44 15.48 -6.77
C THR A 32 -1.62 14.20 -6.60
N ARG A 33 -0.87 13.84 -7.64
CA ARG A 33 0.08 12.71 -7.60
C ARG A 33 0.97 12.77 -6.36
N ALA A 34 1.30 13.98 -5.91
CA ALA A 34 2.06 14.26 -4.69
C ALA A 34 1.31 13.88 -3.40
N GLN A 35 -0.01 14.10 -3.32
CA GLN A 35 -0.82 13.74 -2.16
C GLN A 35 -0.88 12.23 -1.96
N ILE A 36 -1.06 11.47 -3.05
CA ILE A 36 -1.05 10.00 -3.02
C ILE A 36 0.32 9.49 -2.59
N MET A 37 1.41 9.97 -3.21
CA MET A 37 2.77 9.55 -2.85
C MET A 37 3.14 9.91 -1.41
N ARG A 38 2.67 11.05 -0.89
CA ARG A 38 2.90 11.46 0.50
C ARG A 38 2.11 10.59 1.48
N MET A 39 0.87 10.23 1.16
CA MET A 39 0.05 9.33 1.96
C MET A 39 0.67 7.92 2.03
N VAL A 40 0.97 7.32 0.87
CA VAL A 40 1.60 5.99 0.81
C VAL A 40 2.98 6.01 1.45
N GLY A 41 3.75 7.09 1.29
CA GLY A 41 5.03 7.26 1.96
C GLY A 41 4.90 7.25 3.49
N MET A 42 3.92 7.96 4.04
CA MET A 42 3.65 7.96 5.48
C MET A 42 3.25 6.57 5.98
N GLU A 43 2.37 5.89 5.26
CA GLU A 43 1.95 4.52 5.59
C GLU A 43 3.14 3.55 5.56
N GLY A 44 3.98 3.63 4.52
CA GLY A 44 5.22 2.86 4.42
C GLY A 44 6.20 3.15 5.56
N VAL A 45 6.33 4.40 6.00
CA VAL A 45 7.13 4.77 7.17
C VAL A 45 6.56 4.16 8.46
N PHE A 46 5.24 4.22 8.65
CA PHE A 46 4.59 3.58 9.82
C PHE A 46 4.85 2.06 9.85
N VAL A 47 4.74 1.39 8.71
CA VAL A 47 5.02 -0.05 8.60
C VAL A 47 6.50 -0.35 8.88
N ALA A 48 7.42 0.46 8.33
CA ALA A 48 8.85 0.29 8.57
C ALA A 48 9.23 0.50 10.04
N VAL A 49 8.72 1.55 10.67
CA VAL A 49 8.99 1.86 12.09
C VAL A 49 8.44 0.75 12.99
N THR A 50 7.19 0.34 12.78
CA THR A 50 6.59 -0.73 13.59
C THR A 50 7.33 -2.05 13.40
N GLY A 51 7.72 -2.40 12.17
CA GLY A 51 8.55 -3.57 11.88
C GLY A 51 9.92 -3.54 12.58
N VAL A 52 10.63 -2.41 12.52
CA VAL A 52 11.94 -2.24 13.18
C VAL A 52 11.80 -2.32 14.70
N VAL A 53 10.79 -1.69 15.29
CA VAL A 53 10.53 -1.75 16.74
C VAL A 53 10.24 -3.17 17.18
N LEU A 54 9.30 -3.86 16.51
CA LEU A 54 8.94 -5.24 16.83
C LEU A 54 10.11 -6.20 16.63
N GLY A 55 10.87 -6.05 15.55
CA GLY A 55 12.08 -6.83 15.30
C GLY A 55 13.17 -6.61 16.34
N SER A 56 13.34 -5.37 16.80
CA SER A 56 14.29 -5.03 17.86
C SER A 56 13.88 -5.68 19.19
N ILE A 57 12.59 -5.62 19.54
CA ILE A 57 12.05 -6.28 20.75
C ILE A 57 12.26 -7.80 20.66
N ALA A 58 11.96 -8.41 19.51
CA ALA A 58 12.15 -9.84 19.31
C ALA A 58 13.64 -10.25 19.41
N SER A 59 14.55 -9.41 18.90
CA SER A 59 16.00 -9.64 18.94
C SER A 59 16.54 -9.69 20.37
N ILE A 60 16.05 -8.83 21.27
CA ILE A 60 16.46 -8.80 22.69
C ILE A 60 16.30 -10.18 23.34
N GLY A 61 15.22 -10.90 23.01
CA GLY A 61 14.95 -12.24 23.55
C GLY A 61 16.02 -13.29 23.21
N ILE A 62 16.78 -13.07 22.13
CA ILE A 62 17.88 -13.96 21.70
C ILE A 62 19.23 -13.40 22.15
N VAL A 63 19.45 -12.09 21.96
CA VAL A 63 20.75 -11.45 22.17
C VAL A 63 21.14 -11.42 23.65
N VAL A 64 20.20 -11.15 24.56
CA VAL A 64 20.48 -11.08 26.01
C VAL A 64 20.98 -12.42 26.58
N PRO A 65 20.27 -13.56 26.41
CA PRO A 65 20.75 -14.83 26.97
C PRO A 65 22.07 -15.31 26.36
N VAL A 66 22.31 -15.02 25.07
CA VAL A 66 23.60 -15.32 24.41
C VAL A 66 24.72 -14.45 24.98
N SER A 67 24.48 -13.15 25.18
CA SER A 67 25.48 -12.22 25.73
C SER A 67 25.84 -12.57 27.17
N LEU A 68 24.84 -12.92 27.99
CA LEU A 68 25.05 -13.39 29.36
C LEU A 68 25.93 -14.65 29.40
N LYS A 69 25.66 -15.64 28.55
CA LYS A 69 26.46 -16.88 28.51
C LYS A 69 27.87 -16.71 27.96
N ARG A 70 28.09 -15.71 27.09
CA ARG A 70 29.35 -15.57 26.35
C ARG A 70 30.28 -14.51 26.93
N LEU A 71 29.74 -13.44 27.50
CA LEU A 71 30.48 -12.27 27.96
C LEU A 71 30.24 -11.94 29.44
N ASP A 72 29.40 -12.70 30.17
CA ASP A 72 28.94 -12.40 31.54
C ASP A 72 28.40 -10.97 31.70
N SER A 73 27.94 -10.36 30.60
CA SER A 73 27.44 -9.00 30.55
C SER A 73 26.05 -8.96 29.92
N VAL A 74 25.18 -8.16 30.54
CA VAL A 74 23.82 -7.87 30.05
C VAL A 74 23.86 -7.00 28.80
N VAL A 75 24.93 -6.21 28.61
CA VAL A 75 25.07 -5.30 27.49
C VAL A 75 25.63 -6.06 26.28
N PRO A 76 24.88 -6.17 25.18
CA PRO A 76 25.37 -6.82 23.98
C PRO A 76 26.55 -6.03 23.41
N ALA A 77 27.70 -6.68 23.20
CA ALA A 77 28.85 -6.10 22.50
C ALA A 77 28.62 -5.98 20.97
N GLY A 78 27.37 -5.83 20.55
CA GLY A 78 26.99 -5.70 19.15
C GLY A 78 27.38 -4.34 18.61
N SER A 79 28.20 -4.32 17.56
CA SER A 79 28.54 -3.07 16.88
C SER A 79 27.27 -2.40 16.33
N PRO A 80 27.08 -1.07 16.51
CA PRO A 80 25.98 -0.32 15.89
C PRO A 80 25.87 -0.54 14.38
N LEU A 81 26.98 -0.90 13.74
CA LEU A 81 27.10 -1.18 12.32
C LEU A 81 26.29 -2.43 11.92
N ILE A 82 26.21 -3.45 12.78
CA ILE A 82 25.41 -4.66 12.54
C ILE A 82 23.92 -4.32 12.58
N TYR A 83 23.50 -3.49 13.53
CA TYR A 83 22.12 -3.02 13.61
C TYR A 83 21.74 -2.18 12.39
N ALA A 84 22.61 -1.26 11.97
CA ALA A 84 22.40 -0.49 10.76
C ALA A 84 22.32 -1.39 9.51
N ALA A 85 23.15 -2.44 9.44
CA ALA A 85 23.17 -3.39 8.33
C ALA A 85 21.92 -4.28 8.27
N THR A 86 21.17 -4.47 9.36
CA THR A 86 19.91 -5.22 9.35
C THR A 86 18.69 -4.31 9.22
N ALA A 87 18.64 -3.23 10.00
CA ALA A 87 17.52 -2.28 9.97
C ALA A 87 17.47 -1.46 8.67
N GLY A 88 18.63 -1.09 8.13
CA GLY A 88 18.72 -0.30 6.89
C GLY A 88 18.05 -1.00 5.70
N PRO A 89 18.45 -2.23 5.34
CA PRO A 89 17.80 -2.99 4.29
C PRO A 89 16.32 -3.26 4.56
N ALA A 90 15.92 -3.53 5.81
CA ALA A 90 14.52 -3.74 6.13
C ALA A 90 13.67 -2.50 5.79
N VAL A 91 14.09 -1.31 6.23
CA VAL A 91 13.42 -0.04 5.91
C VAL A 91 13.42 0.23 4.40
N LEU A 92 14.56 0.04 3.73
CA LEU A 92 14.69 0.24 2.29
C LEU A 92 13.76 -0.68 1.49
N LEU A 93 13.66 -1.95 1.88
CA LEU A 93 12.79 -2.93 1.23
C LEU A 93 11.31 -2.60 1.47
N THR A 94 10.92 -2.23 2.69
CA THR A 94 9.54 -1.83 2.98
C THR A 94 9.13 -0.58 2.19
N LEU A 95 9.99 0.44 2.15
CA LEU A 95 9.70 1.66 1.41
C LEU A 95 9.68 1.43 -0.10
N SER A 96 10.62 0.66 -0.63
CA SER A 96 10.62 0.33 -2.06
C SER A 96 9.42 -0.54 -2.45
N ALA A 97 9.05 -1.51 -1.62
CA ALA A 97 7.87 -2.36 -1.85
C ALA A 97 6.55 -1.58 -1.84
N THR A 98 6.45 -0.49 -1.08
CA THR A 98 5.23 0.36 -1.00
C THR A 98 5.24 1.49 -2.03
N LEU A 99 6.36 2.19 -2.20
CA LEU A 99 6.48 3.34 -3.10
C LEU A 99 6.55 2.95 -4.58
N LEU A 100 7.19 1.83 -4.92
CA LEU A 100 7.31 1.38 -6.31
C LEU A 100 5.94 1.09 -6.97
N PRO A 101 5.02 0.30 -6.37
CA PRO A 101 3.70 0.10 -6.95
C PRO A 101 2.86 1.37 -6.97
N ALA A 102 2.92 2.21 -5.93
CA ALA A 102 2.22 3.50 -5.91
C ALA A 102 2.71 4.43 -7.02
N TRP A 103 4.03 4.47 -7.25
CA TRP A 103 4.62 5.22 -8.34
C TRP A 103 4.21 4.66 -9.71
N ARG A 104 4.19 3.33 -9.89
CA ARG A 104 3.74 2.69 -11.14
C ARG A 104 2.26 2.97 -11.41
N ALA A 105 1.39 2.82 -10.41
CA ALA A 105 -0.05 3.05 -10.51
C ALA A 105 -0.39 4.52 -10.82
N THR A 106 0.41 5.45 -10.32
CA THR A 106 0.23 6.88 -10.61
C THR A 106 0.90 7.32 -11.92
N ARG A 107 1.71 6.48 -12.58
CA ARG A 107 2.39 6.78 -13.87
C ARG A 107 1.73 6.10 -15.07
N GLY A 108 1.28 4.86 -14.94
CA GLY A 108 0.38 4.26 -15.95
C GLY A 108 -0.97 4.95 -15.83
N GLN A 109 -1.57 5.44 -16.92
CA GLN A 109 -2.70 6.35 -16.82
C GLN A 109 -3.87 5.62 -16.12
N PRO A 110 -4.29 6.02 -14.91
CA PRO A 110 -5.40 5.35 -14.21
C PRO A 110 -6.72 5.49 -14.97
N ALA A 111 -6.79 6.47 -15.87
CA ALA A 111 -7.94 6.72 -16.72
C ALA A 111 -8.01 5.77 -17.93
N GLU A 112 -6.90 5.22 -18.41
CA GLU A 112 -6.91 4.39 -19.62
C GLU A 112 -7.24 2.93 -19.30
N SER A 113 -6.81 2.39 -18.15
CA SER A 113 -7.16 1.02 -17.73
C SER A 113 -8.62 0.88 -17.30
N ALA A 114 -9.26 1.95 -16.81
CA ALA A 114 -10.69 1.96 -16.49
C ALA A 114 -11.57 2.14 -17.75
N VAL A 115 -11.06 2.77 -18.81
CA VAL A 115 -11.78 2.97 -20.09
C VAL A 115 -11.50 1.84 -21.08
N ALA A 116 -10.36 1.16 -21.01
CA ALA A 116 -10.02 0.04 -21.89
C ALA A 116 -10.77 -1.27 -21.58
N ILE A 117 -11.53 -1.32 -20.47
CA ILE A 117 -12.40 -2.46 -20.11
C ILE A 117 -13.85 -2.23 -20.63
N GLU A 118 -14.19 -1.01 -21.07
CA GLU A 118 -15.44 -0.71 -21.80
C GLU A 118 -15.24 -0.73 -23.32
#